data_AF-A0A4Q3W6S5-F1
#
_entry.id   AF-A0A4Q3W6S5-F1
#
_cell.length_a   1.000
_cell.length_b   1.000
_cell.length_c   1.000
_cell.angle_alpha   90.00
_cell.angle_beta   90.00
_cell.angle_gamma   90.00
#
_symmetry.space_group_name_H-M   'P 1'
#
loop_
_entity.id
_entity.type
_entity.pdbx_description
1 polymer ?
#
loop_
_entity_poly.entity_id
_entity_poly.type
_entity_poly.pdbx_seq_one_letter_code
_entity_poly.pdbx_strand_id
1 'polypeptide(L)'
;MKHILSCLFFSGLSILLLGGCNQPASEKTGSGGTEEMVKLLQTISRSNYNYQNDFSPQAKIEYFHASLRDVDNIRDSTGLQLLLVHALLEAGKENEAVEVGEKLIERLKLIGPNPPLVILKTLAISYMRLGERANCVGDHSAESCIFPIRGSGIQKYTTGSEKAIELYREIIRRDPGDTESRWLLNIAYMALGKYPAAIPPDLLIQDLGSDTSSLVKPFTDMTKHLQK
;
A
#
# COMPACT_ATOMS: atom_id res chain seq x y z
N MET A 1 28.72 -6.53 -77.37
CA MET A 1 28.19 -7.23 -78.56
C MET A 1 28.92 -8.57 -78.64
N LYS A 2 28.35 -9.77 -78.58
CA LYS A 2 26.97 -10.26 -78.67
C LYS A 2 26.95 -11.65 -77.97
N HIS A 3 25.86 -11.94 -77.26
CA HIS A 3 25.03 -13.16 -77.22
C HIS A 3 25.69 -14.57 -77.19
N ILE A 4 25.13 -15.65 -76.62
CA ILE A 4 23.93 -16.04 -75.86
C ILE A 4 24.15 -17.55 -75.50
N LEU A 5 23.53 -17.99 -74.41
CA LEU A 5 23.15 -19.35 -73.96
C LEU A 5 23.79 -20.61 -74.61
N SER A 6 24.21 -21.53 -73.75
CA SER A 6 24.15 -22.98 -74.01
C SER A 6 23.29 -23.66 -72.94
N CYS A 7 22.34 -24.47 -73.40
CA CYS A 7 21.49 -25.35 -72.61
C CYS A 7 22.06 -26.77 -72.58
N LEU A 8 22.21 -27.28 -71.36
CA LEU A 8 21.77 -28.59 -70.84
C LEU A 8 22.38 -29.92 -71.34
N PHE A 9 22.43 -30.80 -70.33
CA PHE A 9 22.56 -32.28 -70.30
C PHE A 9 24.00 -32.84 -70.37
N PHE A 10 24.42 -33.82 -69.56
CA PHE A 10 23.74 -34.93 -68.87
C PHE A 10 24.64 -35.42 -67.70
N SER A 11 24.04 -36.10 -66.72
CA SER A 11 24.55 -37.36 -66.10
C SER A 11 24.31 -37.38 -64.59
N GLY A 12 23.55 -38.39 -64.15
CA GLY A 12 23.16 -38.59 -62.77
C GLY A 12 24.23 -39.24 -61.88
N LEU A 13 23.90 -39.33 -60.59
CA LEU A 13 24.36 -40.38 -59.70
C LEU A 13 23.42 -40.46 -58.49
N SER A 14 22.88 -41.65 -58.24
CA SER A 14 22.09 -42.00 -57.06
C SER A 14 22.88 -41.78 -55.77
N ILE A 15 22.31 -41.04 -54.83
CA ILE A 15 22.69 -41.08 -53.42
C ILE A 15 21.42 -41.34 -52.59
N LEU A 16 21.43 -42.50 -51.96
CA LEU A 16 20.42 -43.02 -51.06
C LEU A 16 20.87 -42.63 -49.64
N LEU A 17 20.28 -41.59 -49.04
CA LEU A 17 20.56 -41.21 -47.66
C LEU A 17 19.28 -40.77 -46.93
N LEU A 18 18.86 -41.64 -46.01
CA LEU A 18 18.21 -41.36 -44.72
C LEU A 18 16.94 -40.51 -44.76
N GLY A 19 15.80 -41.20 -44.81
CA GLY A 19 14.51 -40.65 -44.36
C GLY A 19 14.53 -40.38 -42.85
N GLY A 20 15.01 -39.20 -42.47
CA GLY A 20 14.65 -38.56 -41.21
C GLY A 20 13.38 -37.75 -41.42
N CYS A 21 12.33 -38.06 -40.67
CA CYS A 21 11.14 -37.21 -40.59
C CYS A 21 11.54 -35.83 -40.07
N ASN A 22 11.83 -34.88 -40.97
CA ASN A 22 11.71 -33.46 -40.68
C ASN A 22 10.22 -33.14 -40.63
N GLN A 23 9.55 -33.51 -39.53
CA GLN A 23 8.47 -32.65 -39.08
C GLN A 23 9.15 -31.37 -38.58
N PRO A 24 8.88 -30.19 -39.17
CA PRO A 24 9.20 -28.97 -38.46
C PRO A 24 8.52 -29.11 -37.10
N ALA A 25 9.29 -29.04 -36.02
CA ALA A 25 8.72 -28.92 -34.70
C ALA A 25 7.74 -27.76 -34.79
N SER A 26 6.44 -28.07 -34.69
CA SER A 26 5.45 -27.05 -34.47
C SER A 26 5.83 -26.43 -33.14
N GLU A 27 6.50 -25.28 -33.19
CA GLU A 27 6.36 -24.28 -32.16
C GLU A 27 4.86 -24.02 -32.06
N LYS A 28 4.19 -24.76 -31.16
CA LYS A 28 2.94 -24.31 -30.58
C LYS A 28 3.30 -23.04 -29.83
N THR A 29 3.23 -21.92 -30.53
CA THR A 29 3.21 -20.60 -29.92
C THR A 29 2.07 -20.62 -28.90
N GLY A 30 2.42 -20.66 -27.62
CA GLY A 30 1.49 -20.74 -26.49
C GLY A 30 0.72 -19.43 -26.29
N SER A 31 -0.06 -18.98 -27.28
CA SER A 31 -0.88 -17.77 -27.18
C SER A 31 -2.24 -18.05 -26.52
N GLY A 32 -2.80 -19.25 -26.68
CA GLY A 32 -4.15 -19.59 -26.20
C GLY A 32 -4.31 -19.50 -24.68
N GLY A 33 -3.42 -20.13 -23.91
CA GLY A 33 -3.49 -20.11 -22.45
C GLY A 33 -3.27 -18.71 -21.85
N THR A 34 -2.41 -17.91 -22.46
CA THR A 34 -2.19 -16.51 -22.05
C THR A 34 -3.43 -15.66 -22.35
N GLU A 35 -4.05 -15.83 -23.51
CA GLU A 35 -5.26 -15.10 -23.88
C GLU A 35 -6.46 -15.49 -23.00
N GLU A 36 -6.61 -16.78 -22.68
CA GLU A 36 -7.63 -17.26 -21.75
C GLU A 36 -7.43 -16.72 -20.33
N MET A 37 -6.19 -16.71 -19.84
CA MET A 37 -5.86 -16.13 -18.53
C MET A 37 -6.20 -14.64 -18.49
N VAL A 38 -5.85 -13.88 -19.54
CA VAL A 38 -6.19 -12.45 -19.63
C VAL A 38 -7.71 -12.24 -19.59
N LYS A 39 -8.49 -13.03 -20.34
CA LYS A 39 -9.96 -12.96 -20.32
C LYS A 39 -10.55 -13.30 -18.95
N LEU A 40 -10.02 -14.32 -18.29
CA LEU A 40 -10.43 -14.71 -16.94
C LEU A 40 -10.16 -13.59 -15.94
N LEU A 41 -8.93 -13.05 -15.92
CA LEU A 41 -8.55 -11.97 -15.01
C LEU A 41 -9.37 -10.69 -15.25
N GLN A 42 -9.68 -10.36 -16.50
CA GLN A 42 -10.59 -9.25 -16.81
C GLN A 42 -12.00 -9.47 -16.27
N THR A 43 -12.52 -10.70 -16.36
CA THR A 43 -13.85 -11.05 -15.83
C THR A 43 -13.88 -10.96 -14.31
N ILE A 44 -12.85 -11.50 -13.63
CA ILE A 44 -12.70 -11.40 -12.18
C ILE A 44 -12.55 -9.94 -11.76
N SER A 45 -11.71 -9.17 -12.45
CA SER A 45 -11.50 -7.75 -12.16
C SER A 45 -12.80 -6.95 -12.25
N ARG A 46 -13.59 -7.14 -13.31
CA ARG A 46 -14.88 -6.44 -13.48
C ARG A 46 -15.90 -6.83 -12.41
N SER A 47 -16.04 -8.12 -12.13
CA SER A 47 -17.00 -8.61 -11.13
C SER A 47 -16.63 -8.17 -9.70
N ASN A 48 -15.33 -8.03 -9.42
CA ASN A 48 -14.82 -7.57 -8.14
C ASN A 48 -14.78 -6.04 -7.99
N TYR A 49 -15.04 -5.27 -9.05
CA TYR A 49 -15.12 -3.80 -8.99
C TYR A 49 -16.46 -3.34 -8.39
N ASN A 50 -16.58 -3.52 -7.08
CA ASN A 50 -17.81 -3.27 -6.33
C ASN A 50 -17.45 -2.60 -5.00
N TYR A 51 -18.16 -1.56 -4.60
CA TYR A 51 -17.93 -0.85 -3.33
C TYR A 51 -18.13 -1.76 -2.09
N GLN A 52 -18.90 -2.83 -2.23
CA GLN A 52 -19.10 -3.84 -1.18
C GLN A 52 -17.95 -4.84 -1.07
N ASN A 53 -17.01 -4.84 -2.03
CA ASN A 53 -15.81 -5.66 -1.96
C ASN A 53 -14.73 -4.93 -1.15
N ASP A 54 -14.33 -5.52 -0.02
CA ASP A 54 -13.33 -4.93 0.88
C ASP A 54 -11.98 -4.68 0.20
N PHE A 55 -11.67 -5.44 -0.85
CA PHE A 55 -10.42 -5.35 -1.62
C PHE A 55 -10.54 -4.47 -2.88
N SER A 56 -11.63 -3.68 -3.02
CA SER A 56 -11.83 -2.76 -4.15
C SER A 56 -11.95 -1.30 -3.68
N PRO A 57 -10.87 -0.70 -3.15
CA PRO A 57 -10.94 0.64 -2.58
C PRO A 57 -11.26 1.72 -3.63
N GLN A 58 -10.88 1.52 -4.90
CA GLN A 58 -11.26 2.43 -5.98
C GLN A 58 -12.78 2.50 -6.18
N ALA A 59 -13.47 1.35 -6.19
CA ALA A 59 -14.93 1.32 -6.29
C ALA A 59 -15.60 1.94 -5.06
N LYS A 60 -15.05 1.74 -3.86
CA LYS A 60 -15.50 2.41 -2.63
C LYS A 60 -15.41 3.93 -2.74
N ILE A 61 -14.26 4.45 -3.19
CA ILE A 61 -14.02 5.89 -3.36
C ILE A 61 -15.03 6.50 -4.33
N GLU A 62 -15.23 5.90 -5.51
CA GLU A 62 -16.20 6.37 -6.50
C GLU A 62 -17.62 6.40 -5.93
N TYR A 63 -18.02 5.33 -5.24
CA TYR A 63 -19.34 5.23 -4.61
C TYR A 63 -19.55 6.30 -3.53
N PHE A 64 -18.60 6.49 -2.63
CA PHE A 64 -18.75 7.48 -1.55
C PHE A 64 -18.70 8.92 -2.07
N HIS A 65 -17.85 9.22 -3.06
CA HIS A 65 -17.90 10.53 -3.73
C HIS A 65 -19.24 10.77 -4.41
N ALA A 66 -19.78 9.77 -5.10
CA ALA A 66 -21.09 9.90 -5.74
C ALA A 66 -22.20 10.14 -4.71
N SER A 67 -22.19 9.37 -3.63
CA SER A 67 -23.18 9.47 -2.55
C SER A 67 -23.14 10.81 -1.82
N LEU A 68 -21.96 11.42 -1.72
CA LEU A 68 -21.78 12.73 -1.07
C LEU A 68 -22.25 13.91 -1.90
N ARG A 69 -22.52 13.75 -3.21
CA ARG A 69 -23.05 14.85 -4.05
C ARG A 69 -24.49 15.23 -3.70
N ASP A 70 -25.25 14.27 -3.18
CA ASP A 70 -26.68 14.44 -2.93
C ASP A 70 -26.98 14.65 -1.42
N VAL A 71 -25.94 14.77 -0.57
CA VAL A 71 -26.06 14.86 0.88
C VAL A 71 -25.32 16.08 1.43
N ASP A 72 -26.07 17.15 1.70
CA ASP A 72 -25.48 18.40 2.19
C ASP A 72 -25.43 18.50 3.72
N ASN A 73 -26.34 17.83 4.43
CA ASN A 73 -26.41 18.00 5.88
C ASN A 73 -25.30 17.22 6.61
N ILE A 74 -24.85 17.79 7.72
CA ILE A 74 -23.70 17.27 8.47
C ILE A 74 -23.94 15.87 9.03
N ARG A 75 -25.17 15.60 9.50
CA ARG A 75 -25.52 14.34 10.15
C ARG A 75 -25.36 13.16 9.19
N ASP A 76 -25.87 13.33 7.98
CA ASP A 76 -25.95 12.24 7.00
C ASP A 76 -24.64 12.07 6.24
N SER A 77 -23.88 13.15 6.02
CA SER A 77 -22.60 13.09 5.29
C SER A 77 -21.40 12.67 6.15
N THR A 78 -21.45 12.83 7.48
CA THR A 78 -20.29 12.51 8.34
C THR A 78 -19.87 11.03 8.27
N GLY A 79 -20.82 10.10 8.28
CA GLY A 79 -20.51 8.66 8.15
C GLY A 79 -19.86 8.33 6.80
N LEU A 80 -20.41 8.88 5.71
CA LEU A 80 -19.89 8.70 4.35
C LEU A 80 -18.49 9.31 4.19
N GLN A 81 -18.23 10.50 4.75
CA GLN A 81 -16.91 11.12 4.72
C GLN A 81 -15.89 10.29 5.50
N LEU A 82 -16.26 9.76 6.67
CA LEU A 82 -15.37 8.87 7.42
C LEU A 82 -15.02 7.61 6.61
N LEU A 83 -16.01 6.95 6.01
CA LEU A 83 -15.79 5.78 5.14
C LEU A 83 -14.94 6.12 3.92
N LEU A 84 -15.12 7.31 3.34
CA LEU A 84 -14.28 7.81 2.25
C LEU A 84 -12.82 7.95 2.69
N VAL A 85 -12.55 8.52 3.87
CA VAL A 85 -11.17 8.61 4.40
C VAL A 85 -10.53 7.23 4.50
N HIS A 86 -11.25 6.22 5.02
CA HIS A 86 -10.75 4.85 5.07
C HIS A 86 -10.46 4.28 3.68
N ALA A 87 -11.38 4.44 2.72
CA ALA A 87 -11.18 3.96 1.36
C ALA A 87 -10.00 4.65 0.65
N LEU A 88 -9.80 5.96 0.89
CA LEU A 88 -8.65 6.71 0.39
C LEU A 88 -7.34 6.19 0.99
N LEU A 89 -7.32 5.88 2.28
CA LEU A 89 -6.18 5.22 2.91
C LEU A 89 -5.92 3.83 2.30
N GLU A 90 -6.94 3.00 2.12
CA GLU A 90 -6.80 1.68 1.47
C GLU A 90 -6.21 1.80 0.05
N ALA A 91 -6.61 2.81 -0.72
CA ALA A 91 -6.08 3.11 -2.05
C ALA A 91 -4.71 3.78 -2.05
N GLY A 92 -4.16 4.09 -0.88
CA GLY A 92 -2.87 4.77 -0.74
C GLY A 92 -2.87 6.23 -1.21
N LYS A 93 -4.01 6.91 -1.06
CA LYS A 93 -4.23 8.33 -1.35
C LYS A 93 -4.20 9.16 -0.06
N GLU A 94 -3.07 9.14 0.65
CA GLU A 94 -2.95 9.77 1.98
C GLU A 94 -3.25 11.28 1.98
N ASN A 95 -2.83 12.01 0.96
CA ASN A 95 -3.10 13.45 0.87
C ASN A 95 -4.60 13.75 0.82
N GLU A 96 -5.35 13.04 -0.04
CA GLU A 96 -6.80 13.17 -0.15
C GLU A 96 -7.49 12.74 1.17
N ALA A 97 -6.98 11.68 1.81
CA ALA A 97 -7.52 11.19 3.08
C ALA A 97 -7.38 12.23 4.22
N VAL A 98 -6.22 12.89 4.32
CA VAL A 98 -5.99 13.99 5.27
C VAL A 98 -6.91 15.16 4.96
N GLU A 99 -6.99 15.61 3.71
CA GLU A 99 -7.82 16.73 3.31
C GLU A 99 -9.31 16.54 3.67
N VAL A 100 -9.87 15.35 3.37
CA VAL A 100 -11.26 15.02 3.72
C VAL A 100 -11.45 14.98 5.24
N GLY A 101 -10.50 14.37 5.97
CA GLY A 101 -10.57 14.27 7.42
C GLY A 101 -10.47 15.61 8.15
N GLU A 102 -9.62 16.52 7.67
CA GLU A 102 -9.49 17.88 8.21
C GLU A 102 -10.77 18.68 8.03
N LYS A 103 -11.30 18.73 6.79
CA LYS A 103 -12.57 19.41 6.49
C LYS A 103 -13.72 18.84 7.33
N LEU A 104 -13.76 17.52 7.53
CA LEU A 104 -14.77 16.88 8.37
C LEU A 104 -14.67 17.36 9.83
N ILE A 105 -13.46 17.42 10.40
CA ILE A 105 -13.25 17.92 11.77
C ILE A 105 -13.62 19.39 11.88
N GLU A 106 -13.24 20.24 10.94
CA GLU A 106 -13.61 21.66 10.93
C GLU A 106 -15.13 21.83 10.91
N ARG A 107 -15.83 21.09 10.05
CA ARG A 107 -17.29 21.15 9.95
C ARG A 107 -17.96 20.68 11.24
N LEU A 108 -17.45 19.62 11.85
CA LEU A 108 -17.98 19.11 13.13
C LEU A 108 -17.77 20.09 14.28
N LYS A 109 -16.68 20.86 14.28
CA LYS A 109 -16.43 21.90 15.28
C LYS A 109 -17.49 23.02 15.27
N LEU A 110 -18.21 23.21 14.14
CA LEU A 110 -19.32 24.17 14.05
C LEU A 110 -20.56 23.75 14.84
N ILE A 111 -20.76 22.44 15.04
CA ILE A 111 -21.92 21.90 15.77
C ILE A 111 -21.58 21.55 17.23
N GLY A 112 -20.31 21.36 17.55
CA GLY A 112 -19.87 21.10 18.91
C GLY A 112 -18.35 21.13 19.03
N PRO A 113 -17.79 21.51 20.20
CA PRO A 113 -16.37 21.77 20.34
C PRO A 113 -15.48 20.53 20.20
N ASN A 114 -16.05 19.33 20.37
CA ASN A 114 -15.31 18.07 20.43
C ASN A 114 -15.77 17.11 19.33
N PRO A 115 -15.01 16.96 18.22
CA PRO A 115 -15.28 15.93 17.22
C PRO A 115 -15.31 14.52 17.84
N PRO A 116 -16.07 13.56 17.29
CA PRO A 116 -16.03 12.16 17.72
C PRO A 116 -14.60 11.60 17.70
N LEU A 117 -14.24 10.83 18.75
CA LEU A 117 -12.88 10.25 18.88
C LEU A 117 -12.50 9.38 17.68
N VAL A 118 -13.44 8.63 17.11
CA VAL A 118 -13.19 7.80 15.92
C VAL A 118 -12.67 8.63 14.75
N ILE A 119 -13.17 9.84 14.54
CA ILE A 119 -12.74 10.71 13.44
C ILE A 119 -11.35 11.28 13.73
N LEU A 120 -11.06 11.66 14.98
CA LEU A 120 -9.71 12.08 15.38
C LEU A 120 -8.69 10.95 15.19
N LYS A 121 -9.02 9.73 15.61
CA LYS A 121 -8.16 8.54 15.43
C LYS A 121 -7.91 8.28 13.95
N THR A 122 -8.95 8.33 13.12
CA THR A 122 -8.82 8.15 11.66
C THR A 122 -7.94 9.23 11.03
N LEU A 123 -8.09 10.51 11.41
CA LEU A 123 -7.21 11.56 10.89
C LEU A 123 -5.77 11.40 11.41
N ALA A 124 -5.58 10.99 12.67
CA ALA A 124 -4.25 10.78 13.24
C ALA A 124 -3.49 9.68 12.51
N ILE A 125 -4.14 8.55 12.20
CA ILE A 125 -3.52 7.49 11.40
C ILE A 125 -3.31 7.91 9.94
N SER A 126 -4.21 8.72 9.35
CA SER A 126 -3.97 9.30 8.02
C SER A 126 -2.68 10.11 7.98
N TYR A 127 -2.45 10.92 9.02
CA TYR A 127 -1.23 11.72 9.15
C TYR A 127 0.03 10.87 9.37
N MET A 128 -0.04 9.81 10.19
CA MET A 128 1.06 8.84 10.32
C MET A 128 1.41 8.21 8.98
N ARG A 129 0.41 7.76 8.23
CA ARG A 129 0.61 7.17 6.90
C ARG A 129 1.17 8.17 5.89
N LEU A 130 0.73 9.42 5.95
CA LEU A 130 1.26 10.50 5.09
C LEU A 130 2.75 10.72 5.37
N GLY A 131 3.12 10.87 6.65
CA GLY A 131 4.52 11.01 7.05
C GLY A 131 5.35 9.80 6.62
N GLU A 132 4.83 8.60 6.87
CA GLU A 132 5.56 7.38 6.51
C GLU A 132 5.74 7.23 5.00
N ARG A 133 4.69 7.42 4.20
CA ARG A 133 4.79 7.33 2.73
C ARG A 133 5.79 8.34 2.17
N ALA A 134 5.77 9.58 2.66
CA ALA A 134 6.65 10.64 2.19
C ALA A 134 8.13 10.31 2.42
N ASN A 135 8.46 9.72 3.57
CA ASN A 135 9.83 9.36 3.92
C ASN A 135 10.25 7.99 3.36
N CYS A 136 9.34 7.02 3.31
CA CYS A 136 9.57 5.67 2.78
C CYS A 136 9.77 5.64 1.26
N VAL A 137 9.07 6.50 0.49
CA VAL A 137 9.19 6.52 -0.97
C VAL A 137 10.14 7.62 -1.43
N GLY A 138 10.06 8.80 -0.80
CA GLY A 138 10.80 9.98 -1.24
C GLY A 138 12.24 10.05 -0.76
N ASP A 139 12.59 9.37 0.35
CA ASP A 139 13.88 9.53 1.02
C ASP A 139 14.26 8.29 1.86
N HIS A 140 14.12 7.11 1.27
CA HIS A 140 14.31 5.84 1.96
C HIS A 140 15.78 5.51 2.28
N SER A 141 15.95 4.71 3.31
CA SER A 141 17.19 4.09 3.75
C SER A 141 16.92 2.63 4.16
N ALA A 142 17.98 1.85 4.38
CA ALA A 142 17.85 0.48 4.87
C ALA A 142 17.21 0.37 6.27
N GLU A 143 17.17 1.46 7.03
CA GLU A 143 16.54 1.54 8.36
C GLU A 143 15.15 2.20 8.32
N SER A 144 14.70 2.68 7.16
CA SER A 144 13.35 3.26 7.01
C SER A 144 12.28 2.20 7.26
N CYS A 145 11.19 2.60 7.92
CA CYS A 145 10.02 1.74 8.13
C CYS A 145 10.29 0.50 8.99
N ILE A 146 11.43 0.42 9.67
CA ILE A 146 11.79 -0.68 10.56
C ILE A 146 11.66 -0.21 12.00
N PHE A 147 10.98 -1.02 12.81
CA PHE A 147 10.87 -0.80 14.23
C PHE A 147 12.05 -1.43 14.99
N PRO A 148 12.67 -0.74 15.98
CA PRO A 148 12.43 0.65 16.35
C PRO A 148 12.98 1.65 15.32
N ILE A 149 12.26 2.75 15.10
CA ILE A 149 12.68 3.80 14.16
C ILE A 149 13.83 4.59 14.78
N ARG A 150 15.00 4.57 14.14
CA ARG A 150 16.24 5.21 14.63
C ARG A 150 17.22 5.43 13.48
N GLY A 151 18.32 6.13 13.77
CA GLY A 151 19.42 6.30 12.81
C GLY A 151 18.95 6.92 11.51
N SER A 152 19.23 6.25 10.40
CA SER A 152 18.82 6.68 9.06
C SER A 152 17.33 6.45 8.75
N GLY A 153 16.56 5.84 9.66
CA GLY A 153 15.10 5.72 9.57
C GLY A 153 14.32 6.93 10.12
N ILE A 154 15.01 7.90 10.73
CA ILE A 154 14.38 9.14 11.23
C ILE A 154 13.87 9.96 10.03
N GLN A 155 12.63 10.42 10.12
CA GLN A 155 11.94 11.12 9.05
C GLN A 155 12.51 12.53 8.83
N LYS A 156 12.72 12.90 7.56
CA LYS A 156 13.06 14.27 7.13
C LYS A 156 11.82 15.12 6.87
N TYR A 157 10.77 14.53 6.30
CA TYR A 157 9.47 15.19 6.12
C TYR A 157 8.60 14.97 7.36
N THR A 158 8.61 15.93 8.28
CA THR A 158 8.08 15.76 9.65
C THR A 158 6.59 16.03 9.81
N THR A 159 5.97 16.76 8.87
CA THR A 159 4.59 17.28 9.00
C THR A 159 3.57 16.21 9.41
N GLY A 160 3.65 15.01 8.81
CA GLY A 160 2.74 13.92 9.12
C GLY A 160 2.83 13.46 10.57
N SER A 161 4.04 13.17 11.05
CA SER A 161 4.28 12.74 12.44
C SER A 161 3.98 13.85 13.45
N GLU A 162 4.28 15.11 13.13
CA GLU A 162 3.97 16.25 14.01
C GLU A 162 2.46 16.45 14.19
N LYS A 163 1.70 16.41 13.10
CA LYS A 163 0.24 16.50 13.13
C LYS A 163 -0.41 15.30 13.81
N ALA A 164 0.12 14.10 13.59
CA ALA A 164 -0.33 12.91 14.30
C ALA A 164 -0.14 13.04 15.82
N ILE A 165 1.01 13.56 16.28
CA ILE A 165 1.26 13.81 17.72
C ILE A 165 0.24 14.78 18.30
N GLU A 166 -0.08 15.88 17.61
CA GLU A 166 -1.11 16.85 18.07
C GLU A 166 -2.45 16.13 18.32
N LEU A 167 -2.89 15.31 17.37
CA LEU A 167 -4.15 14.57 17.45
C LEU A 167 -4.12 13.48 18.52
N TYR A 168 -3.06 12.69 18.62
CA TYR A 168 -2.95 11.66 19.67
C TYR A 168 -2.94 12.28 21.07
N ARG A 169 -2.29 13.43 21.27
CA ARG A 169 -2.36 14.15 22.55
C ARG A 169 -3.79 14.60 22.86
N GLU A 170 -4.57 15.00 21.86
CA GLU A 170 -5.98 15.31 22.04
C GLU A 170 -6.82 14.07 22.41
N ILE A 171 -6.61 12.97 21.71
CA ILE A 171 -7.30 11.70 21.96
C ILE A 171 -7.02 11.22 23.38
N ILE A 172 -5.76 11.13 23.79
CA ILE A 172 -5.37 10.62 25.12
C ILE A 172 -5.86 11.53 26.24
N ARG A 173 -5.95 12.85 26.02
CA ARG A 173 -6.53 13.77 27.02
C ARG A 173 -8.01 13.46 27.29
N ARG A 174 -8.73 13.02 26.26
CA ARG A 174 -10.18 12.70 26.33
C ARG A 174 -10.43 11.25 26.73
N ASP A 175 -9.54 10.35 26.37
CA ASP A 175 -9.56 8.94 26.70
C ASP A 175 -8.15 8.47 27.13
N PRO A 176 -7.78 8.67 28.42
CA PRO A 176 -6.47 8.27 28.93
C PRO A 176 -6.22 6.76 28.88
N GLY A 177 -7.27 5.94 28.70
CA GLY A 177 -7.20 4.49 28.58
C GLY A 177 -6.86 4.02 27.17
N ASP A 178 -6.78 4.91 26.18
CA ASP A 178 -6.46 4.56 24.80
C ASP A 178 -4.97 4.21 24.64
N THR A 179 -4.66 2.94 24.88
CA THR A 179 -3.30 2.40 24.74
C THR A 179 -2.81 2.40 23.30
N GLU A 180 -3.71 2.30 22.32
CA GLU A 180 -3.36 2.32 20.89
C GLU A 180 -2.84 3.70 20.50
N SER A 181 -3.59 4.76 20.83
CA SER A 181 -3.16 6.14 20.58
C SER A 181 -1.88 6.50 21.33
N ARG A 182 -1.72 6.01 22.57
CA ARG A 182 -0.46 6.20 23.32
C ARG A 182 0.72 5.49 22.66
N TRP A 183 0.52 4.28 22.15
CA TRP A 183 1.55 3.56 21.41
C TRP A 183 1.93 4.30 20.13
N LEU A 184 0.96 4.67 19.30
CA LEU A 184 1.18 5.40 18.05
C LEU A 184 1.83 6.78 18.27
N LEU A 185 1.51 7.46 19.37
CA LEU A 185 2.20 8.68 19.78
C LEU A 185 3.70 8.42 20.00
N ASN A 186 4.07 7.37 20.74
CA ASN A 186 5.48 7.05 20.99
C ASN A 186 6.21 6.71 19.67
N ILE A 187 5.55 6.00 18.75
CA ILE A 187 6.08 5.74 17.39
C ILE A 187 6.29 7.05 16.61
N ALA A 188 5.33 7.98 16.66
CA ALA A 188 5.47 9.28 16.00
C ALA A 188 6.67 10.07 16.56
N TYR A 189 6.89 10.03 17.87
CA TYR A 189 8.09 10.61 18.49
C TYR A 189 9.38 9.90 18.07
N MET A 190 9.37 8.56 17.93
CA MET A 190 10.52 7.81 17.38
C MET A 190 10.80 8.21 15.93
N ALA A 191 9.77 8.35 15.11
CA ALA A 191 9.88 8.77 13.72
C ALA A 191 10.53 10.16 13.58
N LEU A 192 10.32 11.04 14.55
CA LEU A 192 10.97 12.35 14.63
C LEU A 192 12.33 12.34 15.33
N GLY A 193 12.84 11.18 15.76
CA GLY A 193 14.10 11.08 16.52
C GLY A 193 14.04 11.69 17.92
N LYS A 194 12.83 11.84 18.48
CA LYS A 194 12.55 12.54 19.74
C LYS A 194 12.20 11.61 20.90
N TYR A 195 12.00 10.31 20.64
CA TYR A 195 11.80 9.29 21.66
C TYR A 195 13.13 8.94 22.36
N PRO A 196 13.16 8.72 23.69
CA PRO A 196 12.06 8.92 24.64
C PRO A 196 12.04 10.35 25.23
N ALA A 197 13.11 11.13 25.03
CA ALA A 197 13.40 12.33 25.81
C ALA A 197 12.36 13.46 25.70
N ALA A 198 11.67 13.58 24.56
CA ALA A 198 10.70 14.65 24.34
C ALA A 198 9.24 14.26 24.67
N ILE A 199 9.02 13.03 25.17
CA ILE A 199 7.68 12.55 25.49
C ILE A 199 7.36 12.91 26.95
N PRO A 200 6.20 13.52 27.23
CA PRO A 200 5.75 13.73 28.60
C PRO A 200 5.73 12.42 29.40
N PRO A 201 6.19 12.38 30.67
CA PRO A 201 6.31 11.13 31.43
C PRO A 201 5.03 10.32 31.56
N ASP A 202 3.87 10.97 31.57
CA ASP A 202 2.54 10.35 31.62
C ASP A 202 2.13 9.67 30.29
N LEU A 203 2.74 10.06 29.18
CA LEU A 203 2.49 9.52 27.84
C LEU A 203 3.58 8.53 27.38
N LEU A 204 4.74 8.53 28.03
CA LEU A 204 5.88 7.71 27.67
C LEU A 204 5.62 6.23 27.97
N ILE A 205 5.80 5.38 26.95
CA ILE A 205 5.94 3.93 27.14
C ILE A 205 7.43 3.64 27.21
N GLN A 206 7.91 3.28 28.40
CA GLN A 206 9.33 3.00 28.61
C GLN A 206 9.79 1.77 27.82
N ASP A 207 11.06 1.80 27.39
CA ASP A 207 11.73 0.68 26.72
C ASP A 207 11.01 0.09 25.50
N LEU A 208 10.13 0.87 24.86
CA LEU A 208 9.30 0.41 23.75
C LEU A 208 10.13 -0.15 22.58
N GLY A 209 11.29 0.46 22.30
CA GLY A 209 12.22 0.02 21.25
C GLY A 209 13.36 -0.89 21.71
N SER A 210 13.26 -1.51 22.89
CA SER A 210 14.31 -2.41 23.39
C SER A 210 14.47 -3.65 22.51
N ASP A 211 15.72 -4.04 22.26
CA ASP A 211 16.03 -5.21 21.44
C ASP A 211 15.88 -6.50 22.25
N THR A 212 14.76 -7.20 22.03
CA THR A 212 14.49 -8.52 22.60
C THR A 212 14.85 -9.66 21.65
N SER A 213 15.50 -9.41 20.52
CA SER A 213 15.82 -10.45 19.53
C SER A 213 16.71 -11.55 20.13
N SER A 214 17.56 -11.21 21.10
CA SER A 214 18.34 -12.17 21.88
C SER A 214 17.49 -13.17 22.68
N LEU A 215 16.23 -12.85 22.97
CA LEU A 215 15.27 -13.73 23.67
C LEU A 215 14.54 -14.69 22.72
N VAL A 216 14.59 -14.45 21.41
CA VAL A 216 13.85 -15.22 20.40
C VAL A 216 14.82 -16.04 19.57
N LYS A 217 14.67 -17.37 19.59
CA LYS A 217 15.46 -18.24 18.71
C LYS A 217 15.00 -18.04 17.25
N PRO A 218 15.93 -17.93 16.27
CA PRO A 218 15.56 -17.85 14.86
C PRO A 218 14.71 -19.03 14.41
N PHE A 219 13.80 -18.80 13.46
CA PHE A 219 13.10 -19.89 12.77
C PHE A 219 14.12 -20.78 12.04
N THR A 220 13.94 -22.10 12.16
CA THR A 220 14.78 -23.05 11.41
C THR A 220 14.36 -23.05 9.94
N ASP A 221 15.31 -22.84 9.04
CA ASP A 221 15.07 -22.92 7.59
C ASP A 221 14.76 -24.36 7.18
N MET A 222 13.49 -24.64 6.90
CA MET A 222 13.01 -25.94 6.47
C MET A 222 13.20 -26.20 4.97
N THR A 223 13.58 -25.19 4.18
CA THR A 223 13.66 -25.31 2.70
C THR A 223 14.77 -26.24 2.25
N LYS A 224 15.82 -26.43 3.07
CA LYS A 224 16.88 -27.42 2.84
C LYS A 224 16.34 -28.87 2.78
N HIS A 225 15.15 -29.13 3.34
CA HIS A 225 14.50 -30.44 3.29
C HIS A 225 13.56 -30.61 2.08
N LEU A 226 13.36 -29.57 1.26
CA LEU A 226 12.47 -29.58 0.09
C LEU A 226 13.22 -29.83 -1.22
N GLN A 227 14.52 -30.13 -1.20
CA GLN A 227 15.25 -30.56 -2.39
C GLN A 227 14.86 -32.01 -2.75
N LYS A 228 13.95 -32.14 -3.72
CA LYS A 228 13.67 -33.38 -4.47
C LYS A 228 13.89 -33.13 -5.95
#